data_AF-A0AAU5MER5-F1
#
_entry.id   AF-A0AAU5MER5-F1
#
_cell.length_a   1.000
_cell.length_b   1.000
_cell.length_c   1.000
_cell.angle_alpha   90.00
_cell.angle_beta   90.00
_cell.angle_gamma   90.00
#
_symmetry.space_group_name_H-M   'P 1'
#
loop_
_entity.id
_entity.type
_entity.pdbx_description
1 polymer ?
#
loop_
_entity_poly.entity_id
_entity_poly.type
_entity_poly.pdbx_seq_one_letter_code
_entity_poly.pdbx_strand_id
1 'polypeptide(L)'
;MQRQARLFRLVRHADPSGVHGTGTLAEGVEWSDGTVALRWRGPWSSTSTWDCIGSVLAVHGTGGRTQVHWLPGATAVSRTATRRPAGRVPPVWLPAPGVDGLCSRCGRPWPCLSCGP
;
A
#
# COMPACT_ATOMS: atom_id res chain seq x y z
N MET A 1 -7.74 21.93 -15.72
CA MET A 1 -8.19 21.64 -14.33
C MET A 1 -7.88 20.17 -14.05
N GLN A 2 -6.83 19.86 -13.29
CA GLN A 2 -6.63 18.49 -12.80
C GLN A 2 -7.51 18.28 -11.57
N ARG A 3 -8.38 17.28 -11.59
CA ARG A 3 -9.14 16.85 -10.41
C ARG A 3 -8.15 16.32 -9.36
N GLN A 4 -8.44 16.50 -8.07
CA GLN A 4 -7.65 15.88 -7.00
C GLN A 4 -8.19 14.48 -6.70
N ALA A 5 -7.34 13.61 -6.13
CA ALA A 5 -7.76 12.31 -5.65
C ALA A 5 -8.77 12.44 -4.50
N ARG A 6 -9.77 11.56 -4.47
CA ARG A 6 -10.89 11.60 -3.52
C ARG A 6 -10.96 10.31 -2.74
N LEU A 7 -10.97 10.41 -1.42
CA LEU A 7 -11.07 9.26 -0.53
C LEU A 7 -12.54 8.89 -0.29
N PHE A 8 -12.82 7.61 -0.11
CA PHE A 8 -14.15 7.13 0.24
C PHE A 8 -14.12 5.84 1.07
N ARG A 9 -15.29 5.48 1.60
CA ARG A 9 -15.58 4.16 2.17
C ARG A 9 -16.69 3.49 1.38
N LEU A 10 -16.55 2.19 1.14
CA LEU A 10 -17.63 1.36 0.61
C LEU A 10 -18.39 0.75 1.79
N VAL A 11 -19.66 1.14 1.96
CA VAL A 11 -20.46 0.84 3.15
C VAL A 11 -21.67 0.00 2.78
N ARG A 12 -21.90 -1.09 3.50
CA ARG A 12 -23.12 -1.91 3.41
C ARG A 12 -24.07 -1.58 4.56
N HIS A 13 -25.28 -1.17 4.23
CA HIS A 13 -26.30 -0.77 5.21
C HIS A 13 -27.24 -1.91 5.60
N ALA A 14 -27.41 -2.91 4.73
CA ALA A 14 -28.29 -4.04 4.98
C ALA A 14 -27.66 -5.35 4.47
N ASP A 15 -27.80 -6.38 5.29
CA ASP A 15 -27.48 -7.75 4.93
C ASP A 15 -28.63 -8.69 5.32
N PRO A 16 -29.63 -8.89 4.44
CA PRO A 16 -30.78 -9.74 4.73
C PRO A 16 -30.42 -11.20 5.00
N SER A 17 -29.23 -11.65 4.56
CA SER A 17 -28.77 -13.02 4.79
C SER A 17 -28.17 -13.22 6.19
N GLY A 18 -27.70 -12.13 6.82
CA GLY A 18 -26.95 -12.17 8.08
C GLY A 18 -25.56 -12.79 7.98
N VAL A 19 -25.14 -13.29 6.81
CA VAL A 19 -23.87 -14.03 6.62
C VAL A 19 -22.66 -13.11 6.55
N HIS A 20 -22.84 -11.89 6.05
CA HIS A 20 -21.77 -10.97 5.69
C HIS A 20 -21.67 -9.74 6.60
N GLY A 21 -22.75 -9.43 7.33
CA GLY A 21 -22.84 -8.27 8.20
C GLY A 21 -22.96 -6.93 7.47
N THR A 22 -23.08 -5.86 8.25
CA THR A 22 -23.18 -4.47 7.80
C THR A 22 -21.95 -3.65 8.22
N GLY A 23 -21.72 -2.51 7.58
CA GLY A 23 -20.64 -1.58 7.93
C GLY A 23 -19.68 -1.30 6.77
N THR A 24 -18.47 -0.82 7.09
CA THR A 24 -17.45 -0.50 6.09
C THR A 24 -16.80 -1.77 5.56
N LEU A 25 -17.07 -2.09 4.30
CA LEU A 25 -16.48 -3.23 3.59
C LEU A 25 -15.05 -2.93 3.12
N ALA A 26 -14.84 -1.71 2.63
CA ALA A 26 -13.56 -1.29 2.06
C ALA A 26 -13.32 0.21 2.23
N GLU A 27 -12.06 0.59 2.20
CA GLU A 27 -11.60 1.97 2.01
C GLU A 27 -11.11 2.13 0.58
N GLY A 28 -11.26 3.31 -0.01
CA GLY A 28 -10.84 3.52 -1.39
C GLY A 28 -10.41 4.94 -1.71
N VAL A 29 -9.72 5.05 -2.83
CA VAL A 29 -9.35 6.31 -3.46
C VAL A 29 -9.76 6.28 -4.93
N GLU A 30 -10.44 7.33 -5.39
CA GLU A 30 -10.62 7.64 -6.81
C GLU A 30 -9.55 8.66 -7.18
N TRP A 31 -8.65 8.27 -8.08
CA TRP A 31 -7.57 9.11 -8.56
C TRP A 31 -8.08 10.19 -9.52
N SER A 32 -7.23 11.16 -9.80
CA SER A 32 -7.54 12.30 -10.67
C SER A 32 -7.91 11.90 -12.10
N ASP A 33 -7.44 10.74 -12.55
CA ASP A 33 -7.75 10.12 -13.85
C ASP A 33 -9.03 9.28 -13.84
N GLY A 34 -9.70 9.15 -12.69
CA GLY A 34 -10.93 8.37 -12.51
C GLY A 34 -10.69 6.92 -12.09
N THR A 35 -9.45 6.41 -12.14
CA THR A 35 -9.13 5.05 -11.68
C THR A 35 -9.32 4.93 -10.18
N VAL A 36 -9.63 3.73 -9.69
CA VAL A 36 -9.95 3.48 -8.29
C VAL A 36 -9.06 2.40 -7.71
N ALA A 37 -8.52 2.64 -6.52
CA ALA A 37 -7.93 1.60 -5.69
C ALA A 37 -8.82 1.35 -4.46
N LEU A 38 -9.13 0.08 -4.20
CA LEU A 38 -9.92 -0.38 -3.05
C LEU A 38 -9.05 -1.25 -2.13
N ARG A 39 -9.12 -0.98 -0.83
CA ARG A 39 -8.59 -1.83 0.23
C ARG A 39 -9.75 -2.50 0.97
N TRP A 40 -9.93 -3.79 0.74
CA TRP A 40 -10.93 -4.60 1.41
C TRP A 40 -10.53 -4.85 2.87
N ARG A 41 -11.51 -4.72 3.77
CA ARG A 41 -11.35 -4.99 5.21
C ARG A 41 -11.82 -6.40 5.55
N GLY A 42 -11.41 -6.90 6.71
CA GLY A 42 -11.77 -8.22 7.21
C GLY A 42 -10.60 -9.20 7.27
N PRO A 43 -10.85 -10.47 7.64
CA PRO A 43 -9.82 -11.49 7.86
C PRO A 43 -8.96 -11.77 6.60
N TRP A 44 -9.58 -11.66 5.43
CA TRP A 44 -8.92 -11.86 4.14
C TRP A 44 -8.81 -10.54 3.38
N SER A 45 -8.08 -9.60 3.98
CA SER A 45 -7.88 -8.28 3.39
C SER A 45 -7.14 -8.37 2.05
N SER A 46 -7.63 -7.69 1.03
CA SER A 46 -7.04 -7.64 -0.30
C SER A 46 -7.09 -6.23 -0.86
N THR A 47 -6.32 -5.98 -1.92
CA THR A 47 -6.33 -4.70 -2.64
C THR A 47 -6.69 -4.96 -4.09
N SER A 48 -7.59 -4.16 -4.65
CA SER A 48 -8.06 -4.28 -6.04
C SER A 48 -8.07 -2.92 -6.72
N THR A 49 -7.76 -2.88 -8.02
CA THR A 49 -7.83 -1.69 -8.86
C THR A 49 -8.99 -1.79 -9.84
N TRP A 50 -9.59 -0.66 -10.19
CA TRP A 50 -10.76 -0.56 -11.05
C TRP A 50 -10.66 0.67 -11.96
N ASP A 51 -11.27 0.62 -13.14
CA ASP A 51 -11.20 1.73 -14.10
C ASP A 51 -11.99 2.97 -13.66
N CYS A 52 -13.10 2.75 -12.93
CA CYS A 52 -13.87 3.84 -12.34
C CYS A 52 -14.74 3.37 -11.17
N ILE A 53 -15.26 4.33 -10.39
CA ILE A 53 -16.18 4.05 -9.27
C ILE A 53 -17.49 3.38 -9.72
N GLY A 54 -17.91 3.64 -10.97
CA GLY A 54 -19.09 3.00 -11.57
C GLY A 54 -18.93 1.49 -11.66
N SER A 55 -17.76 0.99 -12.07
CA SER A 55 -17.47 -0.44 -12.15
C SER A 55 -17.49 -1.12 -10.77
N VAL A 56 -16.99 -0.44 -9.74
CA VAL A 56 -17.08 -0.92 -8.34
C VAL A 56 -18.54 -1.09 -7.92
N LEU A 57 -19.38 -0.09 -8.19
CA LEU A 57 -20.80 -0.11 -7.82
C LEU A 57 -21.62 -1.09 -8.67
N ALA A 58 -21.26 -1.30 -9.93
CA ALA A 58 -21.91 -2.27 -10.79
C ALA A 58 -21.76 -3.71 -10.24
N VAL A 59 -20.59 -4.03 -9.67
CA VAL A 59 -20.32 -5.37 -9.11
C VAL A 59 -20.76 -5.49 -7.64
N HIS A 60 -20.53 -4.45 -6.83
CA HIS A 60 -20.69 -4.54 -5.36
C HIS A 60 -21.89 -3.75 -4.80
N GLY A 61 -22.46 -2.83 -5.60
CA GLY A 61 -23.55 -1.93 -5.25
C GLY A 61 -24.95 -2.40 -5.67
N THR A 62 -25.07 -3.57 -6.28
CA THR A 62 -26.36 -4.12 -6.74
C THR A 62 -27.39 -4.19 -5.62
N GLY A 63 -28.61 -3.73 -5.90
CA GLY A 63 -29.70 -3.70 -4.92
C GLY A 63 -29.64 -2.55 -3.91
N GLY A 64 -28.75 -1.57 -4.08
CA GLY A 64 -28.73 -0.32 -3.31
C GLY A 64 -28.29 -0.45 -1.85
N ARG A 65 -27.93 -1.66 -1.41
CA ARG A 65 -27.52 -1.98 -0.03
C ARG A 65 -26.08 -1.60 0.27
N THR A 66 -25.26 -1.45 -0.77
CA THR A 66 -23.86 -1.00 -0.67
C THR A 66 -23.71 0.34 -1.37
N GLN A 67 -23.10 1.31 -0.71
CA GLN A 67 -22.96 2.67 -1.20
C GLN A 67 -21.55 3.21 -0.96
N VAL A 68 -21.16 4.18 -1.78
CA VAL A 68 -19.90 4.93 -1.63
C VAL A 68 -20.15 6.15 -0.76
N HIS A 69 -19.40 6.24 0.33
CA HIS A 69 -19.39 7.38 1.26
C HIS A 69 -18.10 8.16 1.07
N TRP A 70 -18.19 9.30 0.39
CA TRP A 70 -17.03 10.17 0.15
C TRP A 70 -16.58 10.84 1.45
N LEU A 71 -15.28 10.83 1.68
CA LEU A 71 -14.67 11.51 2.81
C LEU A 71 -14.33 12.96 2.41
N PRO A 72 -14.45 13.91 3.35
CA PRO A 72 -13.92 15.25 3.15
C PRO A 72 -12.41 15.20 2.86
N GLY A 73 -11.89 16.22 2.17
CA GLY A 73 -10.54 16.27 1.60
C GLY A 73 -9.46 15.67 2.49
N ALA A 74 -8.59 14.86 1.89
CA ALA A 74 -7.69 13.95 2.58
C ALA A 74 -6.87 14.63 3.69
N THR A 75 -7.18 14.33 4.95
CA THR A 75 -6.17 14.41 6.01
C THR A 75 -5.17 13.32 5.72
N ALA A 76 -3.97 13.69 5.29
CA ALA A 76 -2.88 12.73 5.11
C ALA A 76 -2.75 11.91 6.40
N VAL A 77 -3.01 10.61 6.33
CA VAL A 77 -2.66 9.71 7.42
C VAL A 77 -1.14 9.65 7.41
N SER A 78 -0.52 10.43 8.28
CA SER A 78 0.90 10.31 8.57
C SER A 78 1.13 8.87 8.98
N ARG A 79 1.74 8.07 8.10
CA ARG A 79 2.44 6.86 8.55
C ARG A 79 3.38 7.36 9.63
N THR A 80 3.19 6.91 10.88
CA THR A 80 4.26 7.00 11.88
C THR A 80 5.37 6.11 11.35
N ALA A 81 6.18 6.65 10.43
CA ALA A 81 7.47 6.10 10.13
C ALA A 81 8.20 6.20 11.46
N THR A 82 8.49 5.08 12.09
CA THR A 82 9.52 5.03 13.12
C THR A 82 10.76 5.59 12.46
N ARG A 83 11.05 6.87 12.74
CA ARG A 83 12.20 7.56 12.21
C ARG A 83 13.40 6.79 12.75
N ARG A 84 14.01 5.96 11.91
CA ARG A 84 15.28 5.31 12.24
C ARG A 84 16.19 6.43 12.71
N PRO A 85 16.73 6.39 13.95
CA PRO A 85 17.59 7.45 14.43
C PRO A 85 18.68 7.65 13.38
N ALA A 86 18.98 8.92 13.08
CA ALA A 86 19.99 9.32 12.11
C ALA A 86 21.40 9.00 12.68
N GLY A 87 21.65 7.73 12.96
CA GLY A 87 23.01 7.22 13.09
C GLY A 87 23.67 7.41 11.74
N ARG A 88 24.69 8.25 11.68
CA ARG A 88 25.56 8.38 10.51
C ARG A 88 26.32 7.06 10.38
N VAL A 89 25.81 6.13 9.59
CA VAL A 89 26.57 4.93 9.21
C VAL A 89 27.65 5.43 8.23
N PRO A 90 28.95 5.35 8.56
CA PRO A 90 29.97 5.71 7.59
C PRO A 90 29.83 4.81 6.36
N PRO A 91 30.05 5.34 5.14
CA PRO A 91 30.05 4.49 3.95
C PRO A 91 31.14 3.43 4.11
N VAL A 92 30.74 2.17 4.23
CA VAL A 92 31.67 1.04 4.22
C VAL A 92 31.91 0.68 2.77
N TRP A 93 33.14 0.84 2.31
CA TRP A 93 33.56 0.29 1.02
C TRP A 93 33.87 -1.19 1.21
N LEU A 94 33.27 -2.04 0.37
CA LEU A 94 33.54 -3.46 0.34
C LEU A 94 33.99 -3.82 -1.09
N PRO A 95 35.10 -4.55 -1.25
CA PRO A 95 35.46 -5.11 -2.54
C PRO A 95 34.43 -6.18 -2.95
N ALA A 96 34.32 -6.42 -4.26
CA ALA A 96 33.46 -7.49 -4.77
C ALA A 96 33.86 -8.85 -4.13
N PRO A 97 32.89 -9.67 -3.67
CA PRO A 97 33.18 -11.04 -3.28
C PRO A 97 33.58 -11.87 -4.51
N GLY A 98 34.52 -12.78 -4.33
CA GLY A 98 34.79 -13.88 -5.24
C GLY A 98 33.72 -14.97 -5.11
N VAL A 99 33.65 -15.85 -6.10
CA VAL A 99 32.71 -16.98 -6.15
C VAL A 99 32.93 -18.00 -5.02
N ASP A 100 34.11 -17.95 -4.41
CA ASP A 100 34.58 -18.78 -3.29
C ASP A 100 34.28 -18.17 -1.91
N GLY A 101 33.61 -17.01 -1.86
CA GLY A 101 33.34 -16.29 -0.61
C GLY A 101 34.55 -15.51 -0.07
N LEU A 102 35.62 -15.37 -0.87
CA LEU A 102 36.81 -14.61 -0.53
C LEU A 102 36.77 -13.20 -1.14
N CYS A 103 37.57 -12.29 -0.62
CA CYS A 103 37.76 -10.96 -1.18
C CYS A 103 38.50 -11.03 -2.51
N SER A 104 37.92 -10.46 -3.58
CA SER A 104 38.54 -10.42 -4.90
C SER A 104 39.89 -9.69 -4.98
N ARG A 105 40.25 -8.88 -3.97
CA ARG A 105 41.54 -8.18 -3.92
C ARG A 105 42.60 -8.90 -3.10
N CYS A 106 42.25 -9.55 -1.99
CA CYS A 106 43.24 -10.06 -1.03
C CYS A 106 43.05 -11.52 -0.62
N GLY A 107 42.01 -12.21 -1.11
CA GLY A 107 41.76 -13.63 -0.81
C GLY A 107 41.34 -13.93 0.63
N ARG A 108 41.09 -12.91 1.47
CA ARG A 108 40.56 -13.11 2.83
C ARG A 108 39.05 -13.34 2.82
N PRO A 109 38.47 -13.98 3.85
CA PRO A 109 37.01 -14.16 3.95
C PRO A 109 36.24 -12.84 3.84
N TRP A 110 35.11 -12.89 3.13
CA TRP A 110 34.21 -11.75 2.97
C TRP A 110 33.22 -11.65 4.15
N PRO A 111 32.84 -10.45 4.66
CA PRO A 111 33.19 -9.11 4.17
C PRO A 111 34.60 -8.65 4.54
N CYS A 112 35.34 -8.14 3.56
CA CYS A 112 36.68 -7.61 3.78
C CYS A 112 36.66 -6.10 4.00
N LEU A 113 36.96 -5.69 5.23
CA LEU A 113 37.07 -4.28 5.63
C LEU A 113 38.50 -3.71 5.47
N SER A 114 39.46 -4.55 5.11
CA SER A 114 40.88 -4.16 4.97
C SER A 114 41.22 -3.61 3.60
N CYS A 115 40.46 -3.97 2.57
CA CYS A 115 40.62 -3.39 1.24
C CYS A 115 39.77 -2.12 1.19
N GLY A 116 40.38 -0.99 0.84
CA GLY A 116 39.66 0.23 0.44
C GLY A 116 39.43 0.29 -1.06
N PRO A 117 38.77 1.37 -1.57
CA PRO A 117 38.55 1.61 -3.00
C PRO A 117 39.78 1.45 -3.89
#